data_AF-A0A422NDW9-F1
#
_entry.id   AF-A0A422NDW9-F1
#
_cell.length_a   1.000
_cell.length_b   1.000
_cell.length_c   1.000
_cell.angle_alpha   90.00
_cell.angle_beta   90.00
_cell.angle_gamma   90.00
#
_symmetry.space_group_name_H-M   'P 1'
#
loop_
_entity.id
_entity.type
_entity.pdbx_description
1 polymer ?
#
loop_
_entity_poly.entity_id
_entity_poly.type
_entity_poly.pdbx_seq_one_letter_code
_entity_poly.pdbx_strand_id
1 'polypeptide(L)'
;MTVLTLEPTRWADTIESSVDCLFSPQSAKNVEDVLSKTSTRKHQKNLLKAVEPFILKMLENPVGISILTSLVKYGTVTTVASVTDVVGEECDKVLRGASTPAEICETPLGILLERIIYREDCTGECRINLIKRIKCLDHCSLMGSAIFLLATARLIILDREFAVSVCSSTKAQEAFLKFSLPSSRKNIVVRFCEYVLYMTHTKDEVLTELCSAFIFTALSTLYAADSSVRPWKEVTFLLASCGSTTVVRDMIKLFAQWPDIFVRSKNEYYAKVIAHLLARSQESNDGVVLIKVLFKTKKDFDERLTSRKSSQLQLLAAIAEKPAYVAAVSEKFGESLEKKLLAAAVRYRNTTKPRALVTKEVLLQRLDNIRSVSSADASPGKALKRRRE
;
A
#
# COMPACT_ATOMS: atom_id res chain seq x y z
N MET A 1 -31.89 -4.21 -18.03
CA MET A 1 -30.63 -4.89 -17.66
C MET A 1 -30.83 -5.48 -16.27
N THR A 2 -30.83 -6.81 -16.16
CA THR A 2 -31.08 -7.52 -14.89
C THR A 2 -29.83 -7.46 -14.02
N VAL A 3 -29.99 -7.16 -12.72
CA VAL A 3 -28.88 -6.99 -11.77
C VAL A 3 -29.18 -7.68 -10.45
N LEU A 4 -28.15 -8.20 -9.79
CA LEU A 4 -28.24 -8.65 -8.41
C LEU A 4 -28.45 -7.42 -7.53
N THR A 5 -29.60 -7.32 -6.88
CA THR A 5 -29.95 -6.16 -6.04
C THR A 5 -29.22 -6.22 -4.70
N LEU A 6 -29.41 -5.22 -3.84
CA LEU A 6 -28.93 -5.27 -2.45
C LEU A 6 -29.75 -6.23 -1.56
N GLU A 7 -30.77 -6.89 -2.11
CA GLU A 7 -31.65 -7.83 -1.42
C GLU A 7 -31.22 -9.29 -1.72
N PRO A 8 -30.37 -9.91 -0.87
CA PRO A 8 -29.74 -11.19 -1.19
C PRO A 8 -30.67 -12.40 -1.17
N THR A 9 -31.90 -12.25 -0.69
CA THR A 9 -32.93 -13.32 -0.71
C THR A 9 -33.38 -13.66 -2.13
N ARG A 10 -33.29 -12.70 -3.07
CA ARG A 10 -33.77 -12.83 -4.46
C ARG A 10 -32.68 -13.19 -5.46
N TRP A 11 -31.43 -13.30 -5.03
CA TRP A 11 -30.29 -13.51 -5.94
C TRP A 11 -30.39 -14.82 -6.72
N ALA A 12 -30.80 -15.92 -6.07
CA ALA A 12 -30.94 -17.21 -6.76
C ALA A 12 -31.94 -17.11 -7.92
N ASP A 13 -33.16 -16.63 -7.64
CA ASP A 13 -34.22 -16.43 -8.64
C ASP A 13 -33.79 -15.46 -9.76
N THR A 14 -33.00 -14.44 -9.40
CA THR A 14 -32.48 -13.46 -10.38
C THR A 14 -31.44 -14.08 -11.32
N ILE A 15 -30.58 -14.97 -10.80
CA ILE A 15 -29.58 -15.69 -11.60
C ILE A 15 -30.27 -16.72 -12.49
N GLU A 16 -31.24 -17.44 -11.95
CA GLU A 16 -32.03 -18.43 -12.69
C GLU A 16 -32.81 -17.78 -13.84
N SER A 17 -33.41 -16.62 -13.60
CA SER A 17 -34.13 -15.87 -14.63
C SER A 17 -33.22 -15.18 -15.65
N SER A 18 -32.01 -14.77 -15.27
CA SER A 18 -31.05 -14.14 -16.18
C SER A 18 -29.62 -14.24 -15.69
N VAL A 19 -28.85 -15.17 -16.28
CA VAL A 19 -27.42 -15.36 -16.00
C VAL A 19 -26.60 -14.09 -16.29
N ASP A 20 -27.07 -13.23 -17.19
CA ASP A 20 -26.42 -11.95 -17.54
C ASP A 20 -26.20 -11.03 -16.34
N CYS A 21 -27.00 -11.20 -15.27
CA CYS A 21 -26.80 -10.45 -14.05
C CYS A 21 -25.43 -10.71 -13.39
N LEU A 22 -24.80 -11.87 -13.62
CA LEU A 22 -23.46 -12.22 -13.11
C LEU A 22 -22.32 -11.45 -13.80
N PHE A 23 -22.62 -10.81 -14.93
CA PHE A 23 -21.64 -10.05 -15.71
C PHE A 23 -21.90 -8.53 -15.65
N SER A 24 -22.82 -8.08 -14.79
CA SER A 24 -23.11 -6.66 -14.58
C SER A 24 -22.22 -6.04 -13.50
N PRO A 25 -21.50 -4.92 -13.79
CA PRO A 25 -20.68 -4.24 -12.79
C PRO A 25 -21.45 -3.84 -11.53
N GLN A 26 -22.73 -3.50 -11.67
CA GLN A 26 -23.60 -3.16 -10.54
C GLN A 26 -23.85 -4.37 -9.64
N SER A 27 -24.01 -5.57 -10.23
CA SER A 27 -24.14 -6.81 -9.47
C SER A 27 -22.89 -7.10 -8.66
N ALA A 28 -21.70 -6.98 -9.26
CA ALA A 28 -20.44 -7.20 -8.55
C ALA A 28 -20.29 -6.25 -7.35
N LYS A 29 -20.62 -4.97 -7.53
CA LYS A 29 -20.64 -3.98 -6.44
C LYS A 29 -21.62 -4.35 -5.34
N ASN A 30 -22.86 -4.68 -5.70
CA ASN A 30 -23.90 -5.03 -4.73
C ASN A 30 -23.55 -6.31 -3.95
N VAL A 31 -22.96 -7.31 -4.62
CA VAL A 31 -22.48 -8.53 -3.95
C VAL A 31 -21.36 -8.20 -2.96
N GLU A 32 -20.36 -7.40 -3.35
CA GLU A 32 -19.31 -6.98 -2.41
C GLU A 32 -19.90 -6.25 -1.20
N ASP A 33 -20.77 -5.25 -1.43
CA ASP A 33 -21.38 -4.42 -0.38
C ASP A 33 -22.23 -5.25 0.60
N VAL A 34 -22.94 -6.27 0.10
CA VAL A 34 -23.73 -7.16 0.95
C VAL A 34 -22.82 -8.11 1.69
N LEU A 35 -21.91 -8.83 1.00
CA LEU A 35 -21.08 -9.87 1.61
C LEU A 35 -20.04 -9.34 2.59
N SER A 36 -19.64 -8.06 2.48
CA SER A 36 -18.72 -7.43 3.43
C SER A 36 -19.34 -7.21 4.82
N LYS A 37 -20.64 -7.46 4.99
CA LYS A 37 -21.36 -7.32 6.28
C LYS A 37 -21.26 -8.60 7.11
N THR A 38 -21.25 -8.44 8.43
CA THR A 38 -20.99 -9.51 9.41
C THR A 38 -22.05 -10.62 9.46
N SER A 39 -23.28 -10.39 8.99
CA SER A 39 -24.42 -11.31 9.10
C SER A 39 -24.85 -11.93 7.76
N THR A 40 -23.90 -12.43 6.95
CA THR A 40 -24.17 -12.81 5.55
C THR A 40 -23.98 -14.29 5.22
N ARG A 41 -23.63 -15.14 6.20
CA ARG A 41 -23.28 -16.56 5.97
C ARG A 41 -24.34 -17.35 5.18
N LYS A 42 -25.63 -17.12 5.44
CA LYS A 42 -26.73 -17.76 4.69
C LYS A 42 -26.76 -17.30 3.23
N HIS A 43 -26.62 -15.99 3.01
CA HIS A 43 -26.60 -15.38 1.68
C HIS A 43 -25.40 -15.83 0.86
N GLN A 44 -24.23 -15.98 1.48
CA GLN A 44 -23.04 -16.53 0.84
C GLN A 44 -23.27 -17.95 0.32
N LYS A 45 -23.82 -18.84 1.16
CA LYS A 45 -24.12 -20.22 0.75
C LYS A 45 -25.13 -20.28 -0.39
N ASN A 46 -26.19 -19.47 -0.31
CA ASN A 46 -27.21 -19.41 -1.34
C ASN A 46 -26.64 -18.88 -2.67
N LEU A 47 -25.83 -17.82 -2.60
CA LEU A 47 -25.16 -17.27 -3.78
C LEU A 47 -24.20 -18.29 -4.39
N LEU A 48 -23.37 -18.95 -3.59
CA LEU A 48 -22.46 -20.00 -4.07
C LEU A 48 -23.21 -21.07 -4.85
N LYS A 49 -24.29 -21.62 -4.27
CA LYS A 49 -25.10 -22.66 -4.92
C LYS A 49 -25.69 -22.18 -6.25
N ALA A 50 -26.10 -20.91 -6.32
CA ALA A 50 -26.67 -20.33 -7.53
C ALA A 50 -25.61 -20.07 -8.62
N VAL A 51 -24.38 -19.72 -8.25
CA VAL A 51 -23.31 -19.42 -9.21
C VAL A 51 -22.46 -20.63 -9.60
N GLU A 52 -22.48 -21.71 -8.82
CA GLU A 52 -21.67 -22.92 -9.02
C GLU A 52 -21.70 -23.47 -10.46
N PRO A 53 -22.87 -23.57 -11.14
CA PRO A 53 -22.91 -24.03 -12.53
C PRO A 53 -22.26 -23.08 -13.55
N PHE A 54 -22.02 -21.83 -13.16
CA PHE A 54 -21.56 -20.76 -14.04
C PHE A 54 -20.12 -20.30 -13.75
N ILE A 55 -19.44 -20.88 -12.75
CA ILE A 55 -18.10 -20.43 -12.33
C ILE A 55 -17.12 -20.40 -13.52
N LEU A 56 -17.09 -21.43 -14.36
CA LEU A 56 -16.23 -21.47 -15.55
C LEU A 56 -16.47 -20.27 -16.47
N LYS A 57 -17.74 -20.01 -16.82
CA LYS A 57 -18.12 -18.84 -17.63
C LYS A 57 -17.81 -17.51 -16.93
N MET A 58 -17.89 -17.47 -15.60
CA MET A 58 -17.51 -16.30 -14.81
C MET A 58 -16.01 -16.02 -14.85
N LEU A 59 -15.15 -17.03 -14.99
CA LEU A 59 -13.70 -16.86 -15.13
C LEU A 59 -13.28 -16.28 -16.49
N GLU A 60 -14.17 -16.29 -17.48
CA GLU A 60 -13.96 -15.66 -18.77
C GLU A 60 -14.34 -14.16 -18.79
N ASN A 61 -14.87 -13.64 -17.67
CA ASN A 61 -15.36 -12.26 -17.59
C ASN A 61 -14.85 -11.52 -16.34
N PRO A 62 -14.29 -10.29 -16.48
CA PRO A 62 -13.71 -9.56 -15.35
C PRO A 62 -14.71 -9.26 -14.22
N VAL A 63 -15.99 -9.06 -14.55
CA VAL A 63 -17.05 -8.80 -13.58
C VAL A 63 -17.45 -10.09 -12.86
N GLY A 64 -17.56 -11.19 -13.60
CA GLY A 64 -17.78 -12.52 -13.03
C GLY A 64 -16.69 -12.88 -12.01
N ILE A 65 -15.42 -12.67 -12.39
CA ILE A 65 -14.27 -12.88 -11.49
C ILE A 65 -14.37 -12.00 -10.23
N SER A 66 -14.87 -10.76 -10.33
CA SER A 66 -15.07 -9.88 -9.17
C SER A 66 -16.09 -10.43 -8.17
N ILE A 67 -17.18 -11.04 -8.66
CA ILE A 67 -18.17 -11.73 -7.81
C ILE A 67 -17.51 -12.95 -7.12
N LEU A 68 -16.76 -13.76 -7.85
CA LEU A 68 -16.02 -14.91 -7.29
C LEU A 68 -14.99 -14.44 -6.24
N THR A 69 -14.31 -13.33 -6.50
CA THR A 69 -13.35 -12.71 -5.57
C THR A 69 -14.03 -12.30 -4.27
N SER A 70 -15.25 -11.76 -4.34
CA SER A 70 -16.05 -11.41 -3.16
C SER A 70 -16.47 -12.66 -2.36
N LEU A 71 -16.86 -13.73 -3.06
CA LEU A 71 -17.15 -15.03 -2.43
C LEU A 71 -15.91 -15.60 -1.71
N VAL A 72 -14.71 -15.49 -2.28
CA VAL A 72 -13.48 -15.93 -1.62
C VAL A 72 -13.11 -15.03 -0.44
N LYS A 73 -13.25 -13.71 -0.59
CA LYS A 73 -12.85 -12.71 0.41
C LYS A 73 -13.68 -12.82 1.69
N TYR A 74 -15.00 -13.05 1.57
CA TYR A 74 -15.92 -13.03 2.71
C TYR A 74 -16.53 -14.39 3.03
N GLY A 75 -16.40 -15.37 2.13
CA GLY A 75 -17.06 -16.67 2.26
C GLY A 75 -16.48 -17.57 3.34
N THR A 76 -17.21 -18.64 3.63
CA THR A 76 -16.75 -19.70 4.53
C THR A 76 -15.63 -20.54 3.92
N VAL A 77 -14.91 -21.34 4.72
CA VAL A 77 -13.89 -22.28 4.23
C VAL A 77 -14.44 -23.19 3.12
N THR A 78 -15.68 -23.66 3.24
CA THR A 78 -16.36 -24.47 2.21
C THR A 78 -16.54 -23.68 0.90
N THR A 79 -16.96 -22.42 1.00
CA THR A 79 -17.11 -21.54 -0.17
C THR A 79 -15.80 -21.33 -0.90
N VAL A 80 -14.73 -21.06 -0.14
CA VAL A 80 -13.39 -20.89 -0.71
C VAL A 80 -12.95 -22.19 -1.38
N ALA A 81 -13.15 -23.34 -0.74
CA ALA A 81 -12.79 -24.64 -1.32
C ALA A 81 -13.48 -24.89 -2.67
N SER A 82 -14.81 -24.71 -2.74
CA SER A 82 -15.57 -24.90 -3.99
C SER A 82 -15.10 -23.99 -5.12
N VAL A 83 -14.86 -22.71 -4.84
CA VAL A 83 -14.33 -21.78 -5.85
C VAL A 83 -12.89 -22.14 -6.24
N THR A 84 -12.06 -22.51 -5.25
CA THR A 84 -10.64 -22.85 -5.47
C THR A 84 -10.48 -24.10 -6.31
N ASP A 85 -11.38 -25.08 -6.18
CA ASP A 85 -11.34 -26.32 -6.95
C ASP A 85 -11.43 -26.02 -8.45
N VAL A 86 -12.49 -25.31 -8.86
CA VAL A 86 -12.71 -24.91 -10.26
C VAL A 86 -11.62 -23.96 -10.76
N VAL A 87 -11.23 -22.97 -9.95
CA VAL A 87 -10.15 -22.03 -10.32
C VAL A 87 -8.83 -22.76 -10.48
N GLY A 88 -8.54 -23.77 -9.65
CA GLY A 88 -7.32 -24.56 -9.71
C GLY A 88 -7.22 -25.37 -10.99
N GLU A 89 -8.32 -25.96 -11.46
CA GLU A 89 -8.38 -26.65 -12.75
C GLU A 89 -8.18 -25.70 -13.94
N GLU A 90 -8.81 -24.53 -13.92
CA GLU A 90 -8.62 -23.54 -14.99
C GLU A 90 -7.22 -22.95 -14.99
N CYS A 91 -6.65 -22.67 -13.81
CA CYS A 91 -5.27 -22.24 -13.71
C CYS A 91 -4.32 -23.29 -14.26
N ASP A 92 -4.56 -24.58 -14.03
CA ASP A 92 -3.74 -25.65 -14.62
C ASP A 92 -3.73 -25.62 -16.14
N LYS A 93 -4.86 -25.32 -16.77
CA LYS A 93 -4.92 -25.17 -18.23
C LYS A 93 -4.08 -23.98 -18.69
N VAL A 94 -4.14 -22.86 -17.98
CA VAL A 94 -3.30 -21.68 -18.25
C VAL A 94 -1.82 -21.99 -18.08
N LEU A 95 -1.46 -22.67 -17.00
CA LEU A 95 -0.09 -23.06 -16.66
C LEU A 95 0.50 -24.03 -17.68
N ARG A 96 -0.31 -24.94 -18.22
CA ARG A 96 0.10 -25.91 -19.25
C ARG A 96 0.08 -25.33 -20.66
N GLY A 97 -0.27 -24.05 -20.83
CA GLY A 97 -0.45 -23.41 -22.14
C GLY A 97 -1.63 -23.98 -22.94
N ALA A 98 -2.54 -24.71 -22.30
CA ALA A 98 -3.75 -25.27 -22.91
C ALA A 98 -4.87 -24.22 -23.02
N SER A 99 -4.77 -23.11 -22.30
CA SER A 99 -5.65 -21.95 -22.43
C SER A 99 -4.87 -20.65 -22.17
N THR A 100 -5.27 -19.56 -22.83
CA THR A 100 -4.77 -18.22 -22.54
C THR A 100 -5.95 -17.35 -22.17
N PRO A 101 -6.02 -16.83 -20.93
CA PRO A 101 -7.10 -15.93 -20.55
C PRO A 101 -7.10 -14.69 -21.44
N ALA A 102 -8.29 -14.12 -21.70
CA ALA A 102 -8.37 -12.82 -22.34
C ALA A 102 -7.60 -11.78 -21.50
N GLU A 103 -6.90 -10.85 -22.16
CA GLU A 103 -6.05 -9.85 -21.49
C GLU A 103 -6.81 -9.07 -20.39
N ILE A 104 -8.09 -8.78 -20.65
CA ILE A 104 -8.99 -8.08 -19.70
C ILE A 104 -9.24 -8.87 -18.40
N CYS A 105 -9.05 -10.18 -18.41
CA CYS A 105 -9.28 -11.08 -17.27
C CYS A 105 -8.02 -11.36 -16.45
N GLU A 106 -6.82 -11.10 -16.98
CA GLU A 106 -5.56 -11.42 -16.28
C GLU A 106 -5.49 -10.79 -14.89
N THR A 107 -5.81 -9.50 -14.79
CA THR A 107 -5.71 -8.75 -13.53
C THR A 107 -6.77 -9.19 -12.52
N PRO A 108 -8.06 -9.30 -12.88
CA PRO A 108 -9.06 -9.89 -12.00
C PRO A 108 -8.70 -11.31 -11.54
N LEU A 109 -8.21 -12.17 -12.43
CA LEU A 109 -7.76 -13.52 -12.06
C LEU A 109 -6.61 -13.48 -11.06
N GLY A 110 -5.63 -12.60 -11.25
CA GLY A 110 -4.54 -12.45 -10.30
C GLY A 110 -4.98 -11.96 -8.92
N ILE A 111 -6.02 -11.11 -8.86
CA ILE A 111 -6.63 -10.72 -7.58
C ILE A 111 -7.37 -11.90 -6.93
N LEU A 112 -8.11 -12.70 -7.71
CA LEU A 112 -8.80 -13.89 -7.20
C LEU A 112 -7.79 -14.90 -6.61
N LEU A 113 -6.70 -15.18 -7.33
CA LEU A 113 -5.63 -16.07 -6.87
C LEU A 113 -4.96 -15.54 -5.59
N GLU A 114 -4.65 -14.25 -5.55
CA GLU A 114 -4.14 -13.60 -4.35
C GLU A 114 -5.08 -13.81 -3.15
N ARG A 115 -6.40 -13.66 -3.35
CA ARG A 115 -7.39 -13.85 -2.29
C ARG A 115 -7.48 -15.29 -1.83
N ILE A 116 -7.39 -16.26 -2.73
CA ILE A 116 -7.38 -17.69 -2.37
C ILE A 116 -6.16 -18.00 -1.50
N ILE A 117 -4.98 -17.51 -1.89
CA ILE A 117 -3.74 -17.74 -1.12
C ILE A 117 -3.80 -17.04 0.24
N TYR A 118 -4.36 -15.83 0.30
CA TYR A 118 -4.51 -15.06 1.55
C TYR A 118 -5.41 -15.76 2.59
N ARG A 119 -6.30 -16.66 2.21
CA ARG A 119 -7.18 -17.41 3.12
C ARG A 119 -6.43 -18.54 3.85
N GLU A 120 -5.53 -18.15 4.76
CA GLU A 120 -4.74 -19.08 5.59
C GLU A 120 -5.58 -20.01 6.47
N ASP A 121 -6.78 -19.58 6.85
CA ASP A 121 -7.78 -20.38 7.57
C ASP A 121 -8.32 -21.56 6.73
N CYS A 122 -8.12 -21.55 5.41
CA CYS A 122 -8.50 -22.62 4.51
C CYS A 122 -7.36 -23.63 4.32
N THR A 123 -7.42 -24.75 5.04
CA THR A 123 -6.42 -25.83 5.01
C THR A 123 -6.78 -26.99 4.10
N GLY A 124 -7.85 -26.85 3.30
CA GLY A 124 -8.32 -27.88 2.37
C GLY A 124 -7.35 -28.18 1.24
N GLU A 125 -7.43 -29.40 0.70
CA GLU A 125 -6.50 -29.94 -0.29
C GLU A 125 -6.45 -29.13 -1.59
N CYS A 126 -7.59 -28.62 -2.07
CA CYS A 126 -7.65 -27.80 -3.30
C CYS A 126 -6.73 -26.57 -3.22
N ARG A 127 -6.73 -25.84 -2.09
CA ARG A 127 -5.85 -24.67 -1.88
C ARG A 127 -4.39 -25.08 -1.77
N ILE A 128 -4.09 -26.15 -1.04
CA ILE A 128 -2.71 -26.66 -0.89
C ILE A 128 -2.14 -27.07 -2.26
N ASN A 129 -2.93 -27.77 -3.07
CA ASN A 129 -2.53 -28.18 -4.41
C ASN A 129 -2.29 -26.99 -5.32
N LEU A 130 -3.18 -25.99 -5.31
CA LEU A 130 -2.97 -24.74 -6.05
C LEU A 130 -1.67 -24.03 -5.64
N ILE A 131 -1.40 -23.92 -4.33
CA ILE A 131 -0.17 -23.32 -3.81
C ILE A 131 1.06 -24.08 -4.32
N LYS A 132 1.05 -25.41 -4.23
CA LYS A 132 2.16 -26.25 -4.73
C LYS A 132 2.41 -26.01 -6.22
N ARG A 133 1.35 -25.98 -7.03
CA ARG A 133 1.45 -25.74 -8.48
C ARG A 133 2.02 -24.36 -8.80
N ILE A 134 1.56 -23.31 -8.11
CA ILE A 134 2.09 -21.95 -8.30
C ILE A 134 3.58 -21.92 -7.90
N LYS A 135 3.98 -22.53 -6.78
CA LYS A 135 5.39 -22.57 -6.36
C LYS A 135 6.32 -23.32 -7.33
N CYS A 136 5.79 -24.25 -8.11
CA CYS A 136 6.54 -24.98 -9.13
C CYS A 136 6.75 -24.19 -10.43
N LEU A 137 6.14 -23.00 -10.58
CA LEU A 137 6.38 -22.14 -11.73
C LEU A 137 7.81 -21.62 -11.75
N ASP A 138 8.32 -21.38 -12.95
CA ASP A 138 9.58 -20.68 -13.10
C ASP A 138 9.47 -19.23 -12.60
N HIS A 139 10.60 -18.72 -12.13
CA HIS A 139 10.70 -17.38 -11.55
C HIS A 139 10.35 -16.24 -12.53
N CYS A 140 10.51 -16.43 -13.84
CA CYS A 140 10.11 -15.41 -14.83
C CYS A 140 8.59 -15.33 -14.91
N SER A 141 7.89 -16.46 -14.97
CA SER A 141 6.43 -16.52 -15.00
C SER A 141 5.80 -15.94 -13.73
N LEU A 142 6.38 -16.23 -12.56
CA LEU A 142 5.90 -15.73 -11.27
C LEU A 142 5.96 -14.19 -11.15
N MET A 143 6.97 -13.56 -11.75
CA MET A 143 7.23 -12.12 -11.63
C MET A 143 6.88 -11.30 -12.86
N GLY A 144 6.72 -11.97 -14.01
CA GLY A 144 6.43 -11.35 -15.31
C GLY A 144 4.96 -11.43 -15.75
N SER A 145 4.06 -11.97 -14.90
CA SER A 145 2.65 -12.17 -15.23
C SER A 145 1.72 -11.42 -14.29
N ALA A 146 0.71 -10.75 -14.85
CA ALA A 146 -0.34 -10.09 -14.09
C ALA A 146 -1.24 -11.08 -13.33
N ILE A 147 -1.31 -12.33 -13.78
CA ILE A 147 -2.07 -13.41 -13.14
C ILE A 147 -1.34 -13.87 -11.87
N PHE A 148 -0.01 -14.02 -11.92
CA PHE A 148 0.72 -14.65 -10.82
C PHE A 148 1.35 -13.65 -9.84
N LEU A 149 1.66 -12.42 -10.24
CA LEU A 149 2.46 -11.51 -9.43
C LEU A 149 1.91 -11.28 -8.01
N LEU A 150 0.61 -11.04 -7.86
CA LEU A 150 0.00 -10.80 -6.54
C LEU A 150 -0.12 -12.08 -5.69
N ALA A 151 -0.33 -13.23 -6.35
CA ALA A 151 -0.29 -14.54 -5.71
C ALA A 151 1.12 -14.85 -5.18
N THR A 152 2.15 -14.59 -6.00
CA THR A 152 3.57 -14.69 -5.62
C THR A 152 3.88 -13.82 -4.42
N ALA A 153 3.40 -12.57 -4.40
CA ALA A 153 3.58 -11.68 -3.26
C ALA A 153 3.09 -12.31 -1.96
N ARG A 154 1.90 -12.94 -1.96
CA ARG A 154 1.38 -13.63 -0.77
C ARG A 154 2.19 -14.83 -0.37
N LEU A 155 2.64 -15.64 -1.34
CA LEU A 155 3.47 -16.80 -1.05
C LEU A 155 4.82 -16.41 -0.43
N ILE A 156 5.41 -15.29 -0.84
CA ILE A 156 6.62 -14.72 -0.21
C ILE A 156 6.39 -14.42 1.28
N ILE A 157 5.19 -13.97 1.66
CA ILE A 157 4.84 -13.69 3.07
C ILE A 157 4.70 -14.98 3.87
N LEU A 158 4.11 -16.01 3.25
CA LEU A 158 3.72 -17.25 3.92
C LEU A 158 4.84 -18.29 4.00
N ASP A 159 5.80 -18.25 3.08
CA ASP A 159 6.86 -19.24 2.96
C ASP A 159 8.22 -18.58 2.72
N ARG A 160 9.08 -18.68 3.73
CA ARG A 160 10.41 -18.08 3.73
C ARG A 160 11.38 -18.77 2.76
N GLU A 161 11.28 -20.08 2.56
CA GLU A 161 12.13 -20.79 1.60
C GLU A 161 11.78 -20.36 0.17
N PHE A 162 10.47 -20.26 -0.11
CA PHE A 162 9.99 -19.73 -1.37
C PHE A 162 10.40 -18.27 -1.58
N ALA A 163 10.31 -17.44 -0.53
CA ALA A 163 10.77 -16.05 -0.57
C ALA A 163 12.25 -15.96 -0.96
N VAL A 164 13.13 -16.73 -0.30
CA VAL A 164 14.56 -16.77 -0.63
C VAL A 164 14.78 -17.21 -2.07
N SER A 165 14.10 -18.27 -2.52
CA SER A 165 14.22 -18.76 -3.90
C SER A 165 13.89 -17.68 -4.94
N VAL A 166 12.75 -17.00 -4.78
CA VAL A 166 12.30 -15.98 -5.75
C VAL A 166 13.13 -14.71 -5.65
N CYS A 167 13.37 -14.19 -4.44
CA CYS A 167 14.02 -12.89 -4.24
C CYS A 167 15.53 -12.91 -4.55
N SER A 168 16.19 -14.07 -4.51
CA SER A 168 17.59 -14.22 -4.90
C SER A 168 17.79 -14.50 -6.40
N SER A 169 16.72 -14.65 -7.17
CA SER A 169 16.78 -15.01 -8.59
C SER A 169 16.94 -13.79 -9.50
N THR A 170 18.04 -13.73 -10.26
CA THR A 170 18.26 -12.68 -11.28
C THR A 170 17.19 -12.72 -12.37
N LYS A 171 16.74 -13.91 -12.76
CA LYS A 171 15.63 -14.09 -13.71
C LYS A 171 14.32 -13.47 -13.22
N ALA A 172 14.01 -13.60 -11.92
CA ALA A 172 12.86 -12.95 -11.31
C ALA A 172 13.00 -11.42 -11.35
N GLN A 173 14.19 -10.90 -11.05
CA GLN A 173 14.48 -9.47 -11.06
C GLN A 173 14.30 -8.87 -12.47
N GLU A 174 14.84 -9.52 -13.50
CA GLU A 174 14.69 -9.09 -14.89
C GLU A 174 13.23 -9.13 -15.36
N ALA A 175 12.50 -10.19 -15.01
CA ALA A 175 11.08 -10.32 -15.35
C ALA A 175 10.25 -9.24 -14.65
N PHE A 176 10.49 -8.99 -13.36
CA PHE A 176 9.82 -7.93 -12.61
C PHE A 176 10.11 -6.54 -13.18
N LEU A 177 11.36 -6.26 -13.53
CA LEU A 177 11.75 -5.00 -14.18
C LEU A 177 10.95 -4.81 -15.46
N LYS A 178 10.99 -5.77 -16.39
CA LYS A 178 10.26 -5.69 -17.67
C LYS A 178 8.75 -5.50 -17.44
N PHE A 179 8.17 -6.21 -16.49
CA PHE A 179 6.76 -6.09 -16.14
C PHE A 179 6.40 -4.73 -15.52
N SER A 180 7.35 -4.07 -14.85
CA SER A 180 7.14 -2.80 -14.16
C SER A 180 7.14 -1.57 -15.07
N LEU A 181 7.66 -1.68 -16.30
CA LEU A 181 7.80 -0.54 -17.22
C LEU A 181 6.48 -0.01 -17.78
N PRO A 182 5.51 -0.85 -18.23
CA PRO A 182 4.27 -0.35 -18.82
C PRO A 182 3.36 0.33 -17.79
N SER A 183 2.82 1.49 -18.13
CA SER A 183 1.93 2.26 -17.26
C SER A 183 0.63 1.52 -16.90
N SER A 184 0.14 0.65 -17.79
CA SER A 184 -1.03 -0.20 -17.56
C SER A 184 -0.86 -1.17 -16.38
N ARG A 185 0.38 -1.55 -16.06
CA ARG A 185 0.70 -2.49 -14.96
C ARG A 185 1.02 -1.80 -13.64
N LYS A 186 1.07 -0.47 -13.59
CA LYS A 186 1.43 0.34 -12.41
C LYS A 186 0.70 -0.11 -11.15
N ASN A 187 -0.63 -0.26 -11.19
CA ASN A 187 -1.42 -0.57 -10.01
C ASN A 187 -1.09 -1.96 -9.42
N ILE A 188 -0.80 -2.94 -10.27
CA ILE A 188 -0.46 -4.31 -9.84
C ILE A 188 0.95 -4.31 -9.23
N VAL A 189 1.91 -3.63 -9.85
CA VAL A 189 3.28 -3.50 -9.36
C VAL A 189 3.30 -2.80 -7.99
N VAL A 190 2.55 -1.71 -7.85
CA VAL A 190 2.44 -1.01 -6.56
C VAL A 190 1.85 -1.92 -5.50
N ARG A 191 0.76 -2.65 -5.80
CA ARG A 191 0.16 -3.62 -4.87
C ARG A 191 1.10 -4.76 -4.48
N PHE A 192 1.89 -5.28 -5.42
CA PHE A 192 2.93 -6.26 -5.14
C PHE A 192 3.91 -5.72 -4.08
N CYS A 193 4.46 -4.52 -4.33
CA CYS A 193 5.39 -3.87 -3.41
C CYS A 193 4.73 -3.57 -2.05
N GLU A 194 3.47 -3.15 -2.03
CA GLU A 194 2.70 -2.96 -0.79
C GLU A 194 2.60 -4.26 0.00
N TYR A 195 2.24 -5.38 -0.64
CA TYR A 195 2.13 -6.66 0.07
C TYR A 195 3.45 -7.11 0.67
N VAL A 196 4.56 -7.03 -0.06
CA VAL A 196 5.85 -7.56 0.43
C VAL A 196 6.61 -6.59 1.34
N LEU A 197 6.26 -5.30 1.39
CA LEU A 197 6.93 -4.30 2.25
C LEU A 197 6.04 -3.80 3.40
N TYR A 198 4.73 -3.74 3.22
CA TYR A 198 3.79 -3.21 4.22
C TYR A 198 3.23 -4.37 5.07
N MET A 199 4.12 -4.99 5.86
CA MET A 199 3.79 -6.06 6.79
C MET A 199 3.24 -5.48 8.11
N THR A 200 1.94 -5.17 8.18
CA THR A 200 1.33 -4.64 9.41
C THR A 200 1.27 -5.66 10.56
N HIS A 201 1.53 -6.94 10.30
CA HIS A 201 1.30 -8.04 11.25
C HIS A 201 2.51 -8.92 11.52
N THR A 202 3.55 -8.88 10.67
CA THR A 202 4.77 -9.67 10.82
C THR A 202 5.95 -8.72 10.95
N LYS A 203 6.49 -8.57 12.17
CA LYS A 203 7.77 -7.87 12.40
C LYS A 203 8.95 -8.75 11.94
N ASP A 204 8.84 -9.34 10.74
CA ASP A 204 9.92 -10.13 10.16
C ASP A 204 10.88 -9.19 9.43
N GLU A 205 11.88 -8.73 10.17
CA GLU A 205 12.92 -7.83 9.67
C GLU A 205 13.74 -8.49 8.55
N VAL A 206 13.95 -9.81 8.62
CA VAL A 206 14.74 -10.55 7.62
C VAL A 206 13.99 -10.65 6.30
N LEU A 207 12.69 -10.96 6.35
CA LEU A 207 11.86 -10.96 5.14
C LEU A 207 11.76 -9.57 4.53
N THR A 208 11.63 -8.54 5.36
CA THR A 208 11.61 -7.14 4.92
C THR A 208 12.92 -6.77 4.21
N GLU A 209 14.06 -7.20 4.76
CA GLU A 209 15.37 -7.01 4.15
C GLU A 209 15.45 -7.67 2.77
N LEU A 210 15.11 -8.95 2.68
CA LEU A 210 15.11 -9.71 1.45
C LEU A 210 14.20 -9.09 0.36
N CYS A 211 12.95 -8.77 0.71
CA CYS A 211 11.98 -8.19 -0.23
C CYS A 211 12.41 -6.80 -0.70
N SER A 212 12.91 -5.96 0.22
CA SER A 212 13.38 -4.62 -0.13
C SER A 212 14.59 -4.66 -1.05
N ALA A 213 15.54 -5.56 -0.78
CA ALA A 213 16.72 -5.77 -1.61
C ALA A 213 16.34 -6.26 -3.01
N PHE A 214 15.39 -7.19 -3.11
CA PHE A 214 14.86 -7.67 -4.40
C PHE A 214 14.28 -6.53 -5.23
N ILE A 215 13.31 -5.77 -4.68
CA ILE A 215 12.64 -4.68 -5.42
C ILE A 215 13.65 -3.62 -5.84
N PHE A 216 14.53 -3.20 -4.92
CA PHE A 216 15.53 -2.18 -5.22
C PHE A 216 16.51 -2.64 -6.31
N THR A 217 17.01 -3.87 -6.23
CA THR A 217 17.96 -4.43 -7.20
C THR A 217 17.30 -4.56 -8.58
N ALA A 218 16.08 -5.10 -8.64
CA ALA A 218 15.34 -5.24 -9.89
C ALA A 218 15.09 -3.89 -10.59
N LEU A 219 14.86 -2.82 -9.82
CA LEU A 219 14.58 -1.48 -10.34
C LEU A 219 15.81 -0.56 -10.36
N SER A 220 17.00 -1.07 -10.04
CA SER A 220 18.22 -0.28 -9.81
C SER A 220 18.61 0.59 -11.01
N THR A 221 18.44 0.07 -12.23
CA THR A 221 18.70 0.80 -13.48
C THR A 221 17.83 2.05 -13.63
N LEU A 222 16.60 2.04 -13.11
CA LEU A 222 15.71 3.20 -13.14
C LEU A 222 16.16 4.31 -12.17
N TYR A 223 16.93 3.95 -11.14
CA TYR A 223 17.52 4.88 -10.18
C TYR A 223 18.86 5.47 -10.66
N ALA A 224 19.44 5.00 -11.77
CA ALA A 224 20.69 5.55 -12.31
C ALA A 224 20.55 7.04 -12.67
N ALA A 225 21.61 7.83 -12.52
CA ALA A 225 21.56 9.28 -12.71
C ALA A 225 21.10 9.69 -14.12
N ASP A 226 21.57 8.94 -15.12
CA ASP A 226 21.35 9.09 -16.56
C ASP A 226 20.07 8.40 -17.07
N SER A 227 19.33 7.70 -16.20
CA SER A 227 18.09 7.04 -16.61
C SER A 227 17.05 8.05 -17.11
N SER A 228 16.53 7.80 -18.32
CA SER A 228 15.44 8.57 -18.93
C SER A 228 14.08 8.29 -18.28
N VAL A 229 13.95 7.15 -17.59
CA VAL A 229 12.74 6.70 -16.90
C VAL A 229 13.02 6.57 -15.41
N ARG A 230 12.13 7.12 -14.58
CA ARG A 230 12.20 6.98 -13.12
C ARG A 230 11.26 5.86 -12.65
N PRO A 231 11.58 5.15 -11.56
CA PRO A 231 10.66 4.20 -10.96
C PRO A 231 9.35 4.89 -10.56
N TRP A 232 8.28 4.10 -10.46
CA TRP A 232 7.02 4.60 -9.94
C TRP A 232 7.23 5.23 -8.59
N LYS A 233 6.69 6.44 -8.45
CA LYS A 233 6.85 7.25 -7.26
C LYS A 233 6.35 6.46 -6.04
N GLU A 234 5.20 5.79 -6.15
CA GLU A 234 4.58 4.92 -5.13
C GLU A 234 5.53 3.82 -4.62
N VAL A 235 6.22 3.12 -5.52
CA VAL A 235 7.21 2.10 -5.17
C VAL A 235 8.41 2.72 -4.44
N THR A 236 8.88 3.87 -4.93
CA THR A 236 9.99 4.60 -4.32
C THR A 236 9.66 5.05 -2.89
N PHE A 237 8.44 5.50 -2.64
CA PHE A 237 8.00 5.85 -1.29
C PHE A 237 7.87 4.63 -0.38
N LEU A 238 7.39 3.49 -0.89
CA LEU A 238 7.33 2.25 -0.12
C LEU A 238 8.73 1.80 0.32
N LEU A 239 9.71 1.83 -0.58
CA LEU A 239 11.11 1.54 -0.21
C LEU A 239 11.66 2.54 0.80
N ALA A 240 11.42 3.84 0.61
CA ALA A 240 11.88 4.86 1.55
C ALA A 240 11.25 4.72 2.94
N SER A 241 9.97 4.34 3.02
CA SER A 241 9.21 4.26 4.29
C SER A 241 9.32 2.91 4.99
N CYS A 242 9.38 1.81 4.24
CA CYS A 242 9.30 0.45 4.76
C CYS A 242 10.51 -0.45 4.39
N GLY A 243 11.32 -0.07 3.39
CA GLY A 243 12.48 -0.88 2.97
C GLY A 243 13.58 -0.97 4.02
N SER A 244 14.53 -1.90 3.87
CA SER A 244 15.67 -2.04 4.80
C SER A 244 16.54 -0.79 4.89
N THR A 245 17.31 -0.68 5.97
CA THR A 245 18.29 0.39 6.17
C THR A 245 19.33 0.45 5.07
N THR A 246 19.80 -0.71 4.59
CA THR A 246 20.73 -0.86 3.47
C THR A 246 20.16 -0.22 2.20
N VAL A 247 18.94 -0.58 1.82
CA VAL A 247 18.28 0.00 0.65
C VAL A 247 18.05 1.51 0.80
N VAL A 248 17.64 1.97 1.98
CA VAL A 248 17.47 3.40 2.26
C VAL A 248 18.77 4.17 2.04
N ARG A 249 19.90 3.64 2.52
CA ARG A 249 21.22 4.26 2.31
C ARG A 249 21.57 4.33 0.83
N ASP A 250 21.40 3.24 0.10
CA ASP A 250 21.77 3.18 -1.31
C ASP A 250 20.87 4.11 -2.16
N MET A 251 19.59 4.22 -1.81
CA MET A 251 18.67 5.20 -2.39
C MET A 251 19.14 6.65 -2.15
N ILE A 252 19.64 6.98 -0.96
CA ILE A 252 20.15 8.34 -0.67
C ILE A 252 21.33 8.68 -1.57
N LYS A 253 22.28 7.75 -1.73
CA LYS A 253 23.44 7.93 -2.62
C LYS A 253 23.00 8.20 -4.05
N LEU A 254 22.07 7.40 -4.58
CA LEU A 254 21.56 7.56 -5.94
C LEU A 254 20.77 8.86 -6.11
N PHE A 255 19.95 9.24 -5.12
CA PHE A 255 19.18 10.48 -5.15
C PHE A 255 20.09 11.72 -5.15
N ALA A 256 21.22 11.67 -4.45
CA ALA A 256 22.19 12.75 -4.45
C ALA A 256 22.85 12.96 -5.83
N GLN A 257 22.92 11.91 -6.64
CA GLN A 257 23.50 11.93 -7.99
C GLN A 257 22.50 12.35 -9.08
N TRP A 258 21.20 12.39 -8.77
CA TRP A 258 20.19 12.77 -9.76
C TRP A 258 20.32 14.24 -10.14
N PRO A 259 20.52 14.57 -11.44
CA PRO A 259 20.74 15.95 -11.88
C PRO A 259 19.54 16.86 -11.62
N ASP A 260 18.34 16.29 -11.56
CA ASP A 260 17.07 17.01 -11.38
C ASP A 260 16.47 16.89 -9.97
N ILE A 261 17.18 16.29 -8.99
CA ILE A 261 16.64 16.06 -7.64
C ILE A 261 16.24 17.35 -6.92
N PHE A 262 16.99 18.44 -7.17
CA PHE A 262 16.66 19.76 -6.65
C PHE A 262 15.26 20.19 -7.09
N VAL A 263 14.94 20.07 -8.38
CA VAL A 263 13.63 20.44 -8.93
C VAL A 263 12.56 19.47 -8.44
N ARG A 264 12.84 18.16 -8.49
CA ARG A 264 11.89 17.12 -8.05
C ARG A 264 11.51 17.26 -6.59
N SER A 265 12.45 17.58 -5.72
CA SER A 265 12.20 17.74 -4.29
C SER A 265 11.29 18.93 -3.94
N LYS A 266 11.00 19.84 -4.88
CA LYS A 266 9.95 20.87 -4.71
C LYS A 266 8.54 20.27 -4.86
N ASN A 267 8.41 19.12 -5.52
CA ASN A 267 7.17 18.34 -5.57
C ASN A 267 6.87 17.71 -4.21
N GLU A 268 5.60 17.72 -3.81
CA GLU A 268 5.12 17.18 -2.55
C GLU A 268 5.51 15.71 -2.35
N TYR A 269 5.46 14.93 -3.44
CA TYR A 269 5.73 13.51 -3.40
C TYR A 269 7.20 13.22 -3.06
N TYR A 270 8.12 13.79 -3.83
CA TYR A 270 9.55 13.54 -3.63
C TYR A 270 10.06 14.19 -2.36
N ALA A 271 9.50 15.32 -1.93
CA ALA A 271 9.78 15.86 -0.60
C ALA A 271 9.46 14.87 0.51
N LYS A 272 8.30 14.19 0.41
CA LYS A 272 7.90 13.13 1.34
C LYS A 272 8.89 11.95 1.31
N VAL A 273 9.23 11.45 0.12
CA VAL A 273 10.21 10.36 -0.06
C VAL A 273 11.54 10.71 0.61
N ILE A 274 12.11 11.87 0.27
CA ILE A 274 13.39 12.33 0.80
C ILE A 274 13.33 12.49 2.32
N ALA A 275 12.22 13.01 2.86
CA ALA A 275 12.04 13.11 4.30
C ALA A 275 12.12 11.75 5.00
N HIS A 276 11.48 10.71 4.43
CA HIS A 276 11.57 9.34 4.96
C HIS A 276 12.99 8.78 4.86
N LEU A 277 13.67 8.99 3.72
CA LEU A 277 15.06 8.57 3.55
C LEU A 277 15.97 9.21 4.60
N LEU A 278 15.92 10.54 4.74
CA LEU A 278 16.74 11.29 5.69
C LEU A 278 16.44 10.91 7.14
N ALA A 279 15.16 10.75 7.51
CA ALA A 279 14.76 10.33 8.85
C ALA A 279 15.32 8.94 9.20
N ARG A 280 15.29 8.00 8.24
CA ARG A 280 15.70 6.60 8.47
C ARG A 280 17.19 6.31 8.22
N SER A 281 17.93 7.20 7.57
CA SER A 281 19.37 7.02 7.30
C SER A 281 20.20 6.95 8.58
N GLN A 282 20.94 5.86 8.83
CA GLN A 282 21.87 5.82 9.95
C GLN A 282 23.18 6.57 9.65
N GLU A 283 23.61 6.53 8.39
CA GLU A 283 24.84 7.20 7.93
C GLU A 283 24.57 8.68 7.64
N SER A 284 25.23 9.56 8.39
CA SER A 284 25.05 11.01 8.25
C SER A 284 25.70 11.57 6.98
N ASN A 285 26.78 10.96 6.47
CA ASN A 285 27.55 11.54 5.36
C ASN A 285 26.76 11.56 4.05
N ASP A 286 26.12 10.45 3.66
CA ASP A 286 25.32 10.42 2.43
C ASP A 286 24.12 11.37 2.50
N GLY A 287 23.47 11.42 3.67
CA GLY A 287 22.38 12.36 3.92
C GLY A 287 22.82 13.82 3.83
N VAL A 288 24.02 14.14 4.34
CA VAL A 288 24.64 15.47 4.21
C VAL A 288 24.88 15.82 2.73
N VAL A 289 25.40 14.89 1.92
CA VAL A 289 25.60 15.11 0.48
C VAL A 289 24.27 15.40 -0.20
N LEU A 290 23.24 14.60 0.05
CA LEU A 290 21.90 14.81 -0.51
C LEU A 290 21.35 16.20 -0.13
N ILE A 291 21.42 16.57 1.15
CA ILE A 291 20.98 17.90 1.63
C ILE A 291 21.69 19.03 0.89
N LYS A 292 23.02 18.92 0.70
CA LYS A 292 23.79 19.92 -0.05
C LYS A 292 23.28 20.06 -1.49
N VAL A 293 22.76 19.02 -2.13
CA VAL A 293 22.19 19.11 -3.49
C VAL A 293 20.75 19.67 -3.48
N LEU A 294 19.98 19.42 -2.42
CA LEU A 294 18.58 19.86 -2.29
C LEU A 294 18.40 21.36 -2.00
N PHE A 295 19.40 21.98 -1.38
CA PHE A 295 19.38 23.38 -0.99
C PHE A 295 20.55 24.11 -1.64
N LYS A 296 20.33 24.72 -2.81
CA LYS A 296 21.38 25.42 -3.55
C LYS A 296 21.64 26.81 -2.97
N THR A 297 20.58 27.52 -2.63
CA THR A 297 20.63 28.89 -2.09
C THR A 297 19.81 29.02 -0.80
N LYS A 298 20.08 30.06 -0.01
CA LYS A 298 19.28 30.39 1.18
C LYS A 298 17.82 30.66 0.84
N LYS A 299 17.56 31.29 -0.33
CA LYS A 299 16.20 31.51 -0.84
C LYS A 299 15.42 30.20 -1.00
N ASP A 300 16.07 29.13 -1.48
CA ASP A 300 15.42 27.82 -1.60
C ASP A 300 15.00 27.25 -0.25
N PHE A 301 15.80 27.50 0.81
CA PHE A 301 15.47 27.11 2.17
C PHE A 301 14.27 27.90 2.71
N ASP A 302 14.31 29.23 2.57
CA ASP A 302 13.26 30.12 3.06
C ASP A 302 11.91 29.88 2.33
N GLU A 303 11.93 29.59 1.03
CA GLU A 303 10.75 29.18 0.25
C GLU A 303 10.10 27.91 0.82
N ARG A 304 10.89 26.92 1.22
CA ARG A 304 10.36 25.69 1.83
C ARG A 304 9.86 25.94 3.25
N LEU A 305 10.56 26.76 4.02
CA LEU A 305 10.18 27.13 5.38
C LEU A 305 8.81 27.81 5.44
N THR A 306 8.52 28.66 4.44
CA THR A 306 7.23 29.37 4.32
C THR A 306 6.13 28.54 3.64
N SER A 307 6.45 27.34 3.14
CA SER A 307 5.49 26.47 2.48
C SER A 307 4.35 26.05 3.41
N ARG A 308 3.14 25.96 2.83
CA ARG A 308 1.95 25.38 3.48
C ARG A 308 1.85 23.86 3.30
N LYS A 309 2.69 23.26 2.44
CA LYS A 309 2.64 21.82 2.15
C LYS A 309 3.30 21.03 3.27
N SER A 310 2.57 20.07 3.85
CA SER A 310 3.05 19.25 4.96
C SER A 310 4.30 18.46 4.63
N SER A 311 4.46 18.00 3.38
CA SER A 311 5.65 17.28 2.90
C SER A 311 6.94 18.11 2.93
N GLN A 312 6.87 19.41 2.65
CA GLN A 312 8.04 20.29 2.74
C GLN A 312 8.40 20.55 4.22
N LEU A 313 7.39 20.70 5.08
CA LEU A 313 7.62 20.77 6.52
C LEU A 313 8.16 19.45 7.08
N GLN A 314 7.72 18.30 6.56
CA GLN A 314 8.23 16.97 6.92
C GLN A 314 9.72 16.84 6.56
N LEU A 315 10.12 17.30 5.38
CA LEU A 315 11.52 17.31 4.96
C LEU A 315 12.38 18.16 5.90
N LEU A 316 11.92 19.36 6.25
CA LEU A 316 12.62 20.21 7.22
C LEU A 316 12.65 19.59 8.62
N ALA A 317 11.58 18.91 9.04
CA ALA A 317 11.55 18.13 10.29
C ALA A 317 12.63 17.02 10.29
N ALA A 318 12.73 16.24 9.21
CA ALA A 318 13.72 15.16 9.10
C ALA A 318 15.17 15.68 9.15
N ILE A 319 15.41 16.91 8.64
CA ILE A 319 16.70 17.60 8.77
C ILE A 319 16.94 18.04 10.22
N ALA A 320 15.90 18.60 10.87
CA ALA A 320 15.98 19.08 12.25
C ALA A 320 16.28 17.97 13.27
N GLU A 321 15.89 16.73 12.97
CA GLU A 321 16.09 15.58 13.87
C GLU A 321 17.55 15.12 13.98
N LYS A 322 18.43 15.55 13.06
CA LYS A 322 19.83 15.09 13.01
C LYS A 322 20.82 16.25 13.06
N PRO A 323 21.67 16.34 14.11
CA PRO A 323 22.63 17.44 14.25
C PRO A 323 23.56 17.62 13.06
N ALA A 324 24.04 16.52 12.45
CA ALA A 324 24.90 16.58 11.26
C ALA A 324 24.22 17.25 10.06
N TYR A 325 22.91 17.07 9.91
CA TYR A 325 22.13 17.67 8.83
C TYR A 325 21.91 19.16 9.09
N VAL A 326 21.57 19.52 10.34
CA VAL A 326 21.48 20.93 10.77
C VAL A 326 22.80 21.66 10.54
N ALA A 327 23.92 21.05 10.94
CA ALA A 327 25.25 21.59 10.75
C ALA A 327 25.56 21.81 9.27
N ALA A 328 25.30 20.82 8.42
CA ALA A 328 25.56 20.92 6.98
C ALA A 328 24.78 22.05 6.29
N VAL A 329 23.51 22.28 6.65
CA VAL A 329 22.72 23.39 6.09
C VAL A 329 23.19 24.73 6.65
N SER A 330 23.55 24.78 7.94
CA SER A 330 24.03 26.00 8.60
C SER A 330 25.38 26.44 8.06
N GLU A 331 26.33 25.51 7.89
CA GLU A 331 27.63 25.73 7.26
C GLU A 331 27.47 26.25 5.84
N LYS A 332 26.61 25.61 5.04
CA LYS A 332 26.38 26.00 3.64
C LYS A 332 25.89 27.43 3.47
N PHE A 333 25.15 27.95 4.46
CA PHE A 333 24.55 29.29 4.39
C PHE A 333 25.21 30.31 5.32
N GLY A 334 26.24 29.92 6.07
CA GLY A 334 26.99 30.81 6.97
C GLY A 334 26.19 31.34 8.16
N GLU A 335 25.03 30.75 8.50
CA GLU A 335 24.23 31.14 9.67
C GLU A 335 23.63 29.91 10.37
N SER A 336 23.41 30.00 11.69
CA SER A 336 22.71 28.94 12.41
C SER A 336 21.23 28.91 12.03
N LEU A 337 20.78 27.77 11.52
CA LEU A 337 19.38 27.54 11.10
C LEU A 337 18.60 26.65 12.06
N GLU A 338 19.20 26.25 13.17
CA GLU A 338 18.63 25.30 14.13
C GLU A 338 17.25 25.73 14.63
N LYS A 339 17.09 26.97 15.10
CA LYS A 339 15.80 27.49 15.58
C LYS A 339 14.71 27.48 14.50
N LYS A 340 15.08 27.81 13.25
CA LYS A 340 14.14 27.80 12.10
C LYS A 340 13.70 26.37 11.77
N LEU A 341 14.63 25.42 11.78
CA LEU A 341 14.37 24.00 11.55
C LEU A 341 13.51 23.38 12.65
N LEU A 342 13.79 23.67 13.92
CA LEU A 342 12.95 23.25 15.05
C LEU A 342 11.53 23.80 14.95
N ALA A 343 11.37 25.08 14.60
CA ALA A 343 10.05 25.68 14.37
C ALA A 343 9.30 25.00 13.21
N ALA A 344 9.98 24.64 12.13
CA ALA A 344 9.39 23.88 11.03
C ALA A 344 8.93 22.48 11.49
N ALA A 345 9.72 21.81 12.33
CA ALA A 345 9.37 20.51 12.90
C ALA A 345 8.13 20.58 13.80
N VAL A 346 8.03 21.62 14.64
CA VAL A 346 6.84 21.88 15.46
C VAL A 346 5.61 22.14 14.57
N ARG A 347 5.75 22.98 13.52
CA ARG A 347 4.67 23.23 12.56
C ARG A 347 4.21 21.95 11.88
N TYR A 348 5.13 21.09 11.44
CA TYR A 348 4.84 19.79 10.85
C TYR A 348 4.02 18.92 11.81
N ARG A 349 4.48 18.76 13.05
CA ARG A 349 3.79 17.97 14.09
C ARG A 349 2.38 18.49 14.35
N ASN A 350 2.20 19.81 14.43
CA ASN A 350 0.89 20.42 14.64
C ASN A 350 -0.05 20.22 13.44
N THR A 351 0.46 20.31 12.21
CA THR A 351 -0.35 20.12 10.99
C THR A 351 -0.73 18.66 10.77
N THR A 352 0.11 17.71 11.17
CA THR A 352 -0.12 16.27 10.98
C THR A 352 -0.71 15.56 12.19
N LYS A 353 -1.04 16.31 13.24
CA LYS A 353 -1.62 15.77 14.47
C LYS A 353 -2.97 15.10 14.18
N PRO A 354 -3.16 13.83 14.60
CA PRO A 354 -4.45 13.15 14.46
C PRO A 354 -5.58 13.97 15.08
N ARG A 355 -6.71 14.09 14.36
CA ARG A 355 -7.89 14.85 14.83
C ARG A 355 -8.34 14.42 16.22
N ALA A 356 -8.33 13.12 16.51
CA ALA A 356 -8.68 12.60 17.83
C ALA A 356 -7.80 13.17 18.96
N LEU A 357 -6.49 13.33 18.72
CA LEU A 357 -5.58 13.93 19.69
C LEU A 357 -5.80 15.44 19.83
N VAL A 358 -6.06 16.14 18.72
CA VAL A 358 -6.46 17.56 18.75
C VAL A 358 -7.74 17.74 19.57
N THR A 359 -8.76 16.92 19.32
CA THR A 359 -10.03 16.94 20.06
C THR A 359 -9.82 16.65 21.55
N LYS A 360 -8.99 15.65 21.89
CA LYS A 360 -8.66 15.33 23.29
C LYS A 360 -8.05 16.53 24.01
N GLU A 361 -7.10 17.23 23.40
CA GLU A 361 -6.45 18.39 24.02
C GLU A 361 -7.39 19.58 24.19
N VAL A 362 -8.26 19.85 23.20
CA VAL A 362 -9.28 20.90 23.33
C VAL A 362 -10.25 20.58 24.47
N LEU A 363 -10.64 19.31 24.63
CA LEU A 363 -11.49 18.87 25.73
C LEU A 363 -10.77 19.00 27.08
N LEU A 364 -9.49 18.64 27.16
CA LEU A 364 -8.69 18.81 28.37
C LEU A 364 -8.52 20.29 28.74
N GLN A 365 -8.20 21.17 27.79
CA GLN A 365 -8.14 22.61 28.02
C GLN A 365 -9.49 23.18 28.49
N ARG A 366 -10.61 22.72 27.93
CA ARG A 366 -11.94 23.11 28.40
C ARG A 366 -12.21 22.62 29.83
N LEU A 367 -11.82 21.39 30.15
CA LEU A 367 -11.95 20.84 31.51
C LEU A 367 -11.09 21.60 32.51
N ASP A 368 -9.85 21.94 32.14
CA ASP A 368 -8.95 22.72 33.00
C ASP A 368 -9.47 24.14 33.20
N ASN A 369 -10.02 24.77 32.15
CA ASN A 369 -10.69 26.07 32.27
C ASN A 369 -11.93 26.01 33.17
N ILE A 370 -12.73 24.94 33.11
CA ILE A 370 -13.86 24.74 34.02
C ILE A 370 -13.37 24.56 35.47
N ARG A 371 -12.28 23.81 35.66
CA ARG A 371 -11.67 23.60 36.99
C ARG A 371 -11.06 24.88 37.56
N SER A 372 -10.43 25.70 36.72
CA SER A 372 -9.85 26.99 37.14
C SER A 372 -10.91 28.04 37.44
N VAL A 373 -12.04 28.04 36.71
CA VAL A 373 -13.21 28.89 37.01
C VAL A 373 -13.91 28.42 38.29
N SER A 374 -14.03 27.10 38.50
CA SER A 374 -14.56 26.53 39.75
C SER A 374 -13.69 26.83 40.97
N SER A 375 -12.39 27.11 40.81
CA SER A 375 -11.50 27.56 41.89
C SER A 375 -11.50 29.08 42.12
N ALA A 376 -12.08 29.86 41.20
CA ALA A 376 -12.15 31.32 41.32
C ALA A 376 -13.42 31.83 42.04
N ASP A 377 -14.43 30.97 42.22
CA ASP A 377 -15.70 31.32 42.88
C ASP A 377 -15.80 30.88 44.36
N ALA A 378 -14.66 30.73 45.03
CA ALA A 378 -14.61 30.66 46.50
C ALA A 378 -14.47 32.06 47.12
N SER A 379 -15.42 32.96 46.83
CA SER A 379 -15.70 34.10 47.71
C SER A 379 -17.22 34.25 47.87
N PRO A 380 -17.74 34.36 49.11
CA PRO A 380 -19.18 34.31 49.34
C PRO A 380 -19.81 35.69 49.17
N GLY A 381 -20.86 35.76 48.35
CA GLY A 381 -21.87 36.79 48.46
C GLY A 381 -21.91 37.80 47.31
N LYS A 382 -22.85 37.58 46.38
CA LYS A 382 -23.95 38.51 46.10
C LYS A 382 -24.94 37.90 45.12
N ALA A 383 -26.22 38.06 45.46
CA ALA A 383 -27.37 37.48 44.80
C ALA A 383 -27.42 37.75 43.28
N LEU A 384 -27.53 36.68 42.50
CA LEU A 384 -27.96 36.73 41.10
C LEU A 384 -29.44 37.11 41.05
N LYS A 385 -29.71 38.41 40.84
CA LYS A 385 -31.01 38.87 40.34
C LYS A 385 -31.22 38.28 38.95
N ARG A 386 -32.20 37.38 38.83
CA ARG A 386 -32.84 37.01 37.55
C ARG A 386 -33.29 38.28 36.84
N ARG A 387 -32.83 38.52 35.61
CA ARG A 387 -33.55 39.35 34.64
C ARG A 387 -34.21 38.41 33.63
N ARG A 388 -35.54 38.42 33.65
CA ARG A 388 -36.38 38.11 32.49
C ARG A 388 -36.39 39.36 31.61
N GLU A 389 -36.14 39.17 30.32
CA GLU A 389 -37.00 39.59 29.20
C GLU A 389 -36.51 38.88 27.94
#